data_AF-A0A946BJA5-F1
#
_entry.id   AF-A0A946BJA5-F1
#
_cell.length_a   1.000
_cell.length_b   1.000
_cell.length_c   1.000
_cell.angle_alpha   90.00
_cell.angle_beta   90.00
_cell.angle_gamma   90.00
#
_symmetry.space_group_name_H-M   'P 1'
#
loop_
_entity.id
_entity.type
_entity.pdbx_description
1 polymer ?
#
loop_
_entity_poly.entity_id
_entity_poly.type
_entity_poly.pdbx_seq_one_letter_code
_entity_poly.pdbx_strand_id
1 'polypeptide(L)'
;MYIRIVLVLLIILCQAPSAYAQNKKFELSDHLLIYNTFLAEKEIDQEITWADVDELKEILRANENIQLLELNSSGGDLEAAMYMADIVIDYELDTNVNGTCDSACTLIFLGGTKRTI
;
A
#
# COMPACT_ATOMS: atom_id res chain seq x y z
N MET A 1 39.19 23.26 -33.28
CA MET A 1 38.24 24.23 -32.67
C MET A 1 36.97 24.15 -33.53
N TYR A 2 36.09 23.15 -33.38
CA TYR A 2 34.97 23.06 -32.42
C TYR A 2 34.62 21.61 -31.99
N ILE A 3 35.52 20.64 -32.21
CA ILE A 3 35.35 19.20 -31.88
C ILE A 3 35.44 18.88 -30.36
N ARG A 4 35.16 19.86 -29.49
CA ARG A 4 35.14 19.67 -28.02
C ARG A 4 33.83 20.05 -27.34
N ILE A 5 32.80 20.45 -28.10
CA ILE A 5 31.53 20.95 -27.52
C ILE A 5 30.41 19.90 -27.52
N VAL A 6 30.63 18.71 -28.10
CA VAL A 6 29.56 17.70 -28.27
C VAL A 6 29.46 16.70 -27.08
N LEU A 7 30.33 16.79 -26.07
CA LEU A 7 30.50 15.70 -25.09
C LEU A 7 30.06 16.02 -23.64
N VAL A 8 29.25 17.07 -23.41
CA VAL A 8 28.90 17.51 -22.03
C VAL A 8 27.38 17.57 -21.74
N LEU A 9 26.51 17.24 -22.70
CA LEU A 9 25.05 17.37 -22.53
C LEU A 9 24.28 16.05 -22.36
N LEU A 10 24.95 14.99 -21.91
CA LEU A 10 24.31 13.71 -21.53
C LEU A 10 24.51 13.40 -20.05
N ILE A 11 24.39 14.42 -19.20
CA ILE A 11 24.51 14.29 -17.75
C ILE A 11 23.10 14.27 -17.16
N ILE A 12 22.68 13.05 -16.81
CA ILE A 12 21.91 12.70 -15.61
C ILE A 12 20.48 13.27 -15.54
N LEU A 13 19.54 12.48 -16.05
CA LEU A 13 18.24 12.25 -15.40
C LEU A 13 18.03 10.73 -15.26
N CYS A 14 19.04 10.04 -14.72
CA CYS A 14 18.78 8.79 -14.04
C CYS A 14 18.25 9.19 -12.66
N GLN A 15 16.96 9.51 -12.58
CA GLN A 15 16.30 9.51 -11.29
C GLN A 15 16.35 8.05 -10.85
N ALA A 16 17.27 7.75 -9.93
CA ALA A 16 17.18 6.49 -9.20
C ALA A 16 15.75 6.43 -8.67
N PRO A 17 15.01 5.33 -8.87
CA PRO A 17 13.81 5.13 -8.07
C PRO A 17 14.30 5.24 -6.63
N SER A 18 13.80 6.24 -5.91
CA SER A 18 13.95 6.33 -4.48
C SER A 18 13.64 4.94 -3.97
N ALA A 19 14.59 4.28 -3.32
CA ALA A 19 14.34 3.02 -2.66
C ALA A 19 13.36 3.33 -1.52
N TYR A 20 12.07 3.41 -1.85
CA TYR A 20 11.01 3.28 -0.89
C TYR A 20 11.34 1.98 -0.17
N ALA A 21 11.64 2.07 1.13
CA ALA A 21 11.80 0.89 1.95
C ALA A 21 10.53 0.07 1.73
N GLN A 22 10.65 -1.07 1.05
CA GLN A 22 9.52 -1.90 0.71
C GLN A 22 8.85 -2.26 2.03
N ASN A 23 7.65 -1.74 2.23
CA ASN A 23 6.95 -1.85 3.48
C ASN A 23 6.36 -3.26 3.50
N LYS A 24 6.90 -4.09 4.38
CA LYS A 24 6.64 -5.54 4.42
C LYS A 24 5.21 -5.89 4.83
N LYS A 25 4.34 -4.89 5.01
CA LYS A 25 2.95 -5.07 5.41
C LYS A 25 2.07 -5.62 4.30
N PHE A 26 2.45 -5.46 3.03
CA PHE A 26 1.67 -5.95 1.89
C PHE A 26 2.30 -7.18 1.24
N GLU A 27 1.48 -8.19 0.99
CA GLU A 27 1.85 -9.37 0.21
C GLU A 27 0.79 -9.65 -0.85
N LEU A 28 1.22 -9.81 -2.11
CA LEU A 28 0.33 -10.07 -3.24
C LEU A 28 0.33 -11.56 -3.60
N SER A 29 -0.86 -12.13 -3.72
CA SER A 29 -1.11 -13.50 -4.15
C SER A 29 -2.26 -13.54 -5.16
N ASP A 30 -1.94 -13.37 -6.44
CA ASP A 30 -2.90 -13.43 -7.56
C ASP A 30 -4.01 -12.36 -7.43
N HIS A 31 -5.24 -12.75 -7.06
CA HIS A 31 -6.38 -11.83 -6.87
C HIS A 31 -6.51 -11.30 -5.42
N LEU A 32 -5.65 -11.79 -4.51
CA LEU A 32 -5.63 -11.48 -3.10
C LEU A 32 -4.46 -10.55 -2.76
N LEU A 33 -4.77 -9.44 -2.10
CA LEU A 33 -3.78 -8.59 -1.43
C LEU A 33 -3.93 -8.77 0.08
N ILE A 34 -2.86 -9.19 0.74
CA ILE A 34 -2.79 -9.29 2.20
C ILE A 34 -2.21 -7.99 2.74
N TYR A 35 -2.89 -7.36 3.69
CA TYR A 35 -2.40 -6.23 4.47
C TYR A 35 -2.30 -6.63 5.95
N ASN A 36 -1.06 -6.77 6.42
CA ASN A 36 -0.75 -7.21 7.76
C ASN A 36 0.28 -6.28 8.42
N THR A 37 -0.19 -5.41 9.34
CA THR A 37 0.70 -4.43 9.97
C THR A 37 1.78 -5.07 10.83
N PHE A 38 1.55 -6.28 11.36
CA PHE A 38 2.51 -7.02 12.18
C PHE A 38 3.74 -7.53 11.42
N LEU A 39 3.72 -7.49 10.08
CA LEU A 39 4.89 -7.83 9.26
C LEU A 39 5.91 -6.71 9.15
N ALA A 40 5.61 -5.50 9.65
CA ALA A 40 6.57 -4.41 9.69
C ALA A 40 7.79 -4.81 10.55
N GLU A 41 8.99 -4.45 10.07
CA GLU A 41 10.25 -4.92 10.64
C GLU A 41 10.49 -4.41 12.07
N LYS A 42 10.04 -3.18 12.36
CA LYS A 42 10.12 -2.59 13.69
C LYS A 42 8.71 -2.51 14.26
N GLU A 43 8.60 -2.79 15.55
CA GLU A 43 7.34 -2.72 16.29
C GLU A 43 6.67 -1.34 16.18
N ILE A 44 7.48 -0.26 16.18
CA ILE A 44 6.98 1.12 16.01
C ILE A 44 6.29 1.37 14.66
N ASP A 45 6.57 0.53 13.67
CA ASP A 45 6.00 0.64 12.32
C ASP A 45 4.78 -0.31 12.15
N GLN A 46 4.39 -1.09 13.17
CA GLN A 46 3.30 -2.08 13.10
C GLN A 46 1.88 -1.47 13.24
N GLU A 47 1.70 -0.24 12.78
CA GLU A 47 0.43 0.49 12.78
C GLU A 47 0.04 0.90 11.36
N ILE A 48 -1.22 1.28 11.16
CA ILE A 48 -1.70 1.91 9.92
C ILE A 48 -1.07 3.31 9.81
N THR A 49 -0.44 3.60 8.67
CA THR A 49 0.22 4.89 8.41
C THR A 49 -0.08 5.43 7.01
N TRP A 50 0.25 6.69 6.76
CA TRP A 50 0.15 7.28 5.42
C TRP A 50 1.03 6.61 4.35
N ALA A 51 2.15 5.97 4.73
CA ALA A 51 2.94 5.20 3.78
C ALA A 51 2.15 4.00 3.23
N ASP A 52 1.26 3.43 4.04
CA ASP A 52 0.42 2.29 3.63
C ASP A 52 -0.66 2.73 2.63
N VAL A 53 -1.15 3.98 2.74
CA VAL A 53 -2.09 4.59 1.79
C VAL A 53 -1.46 4.69 0.40
N ASP A 54 -0.24 5.23 0.33
CA ASP A 54 0.48 5.41 -0.94
C ASP A 54 0.79 4.05 -1.57
N GLU A 55 1.24 3.10 -0.77
CA GLU A 55 1.56 1.75 -1.25
C GLU A 55 0.34 0.98 -1.73
N LEU A 56 -0.79 1.04 -1.01
CA LEU A 56 -2.05 0.42 -1.45
C LEU A 56 -2.47 0.96 -2.82
N LYS A 57 -2.40 2.29 -3.04
CA LYS A 57 -2.73 2.89 -4.34
C LYS A 57 -1.82 2.38 -5.45
N GLU A 58 -0.51 2.33 -5.21
CA GLU A 58 0.43 1.90 -6.23
C GLU A 58 0.30 0.41 -6.56
N ILE A 59 0.04 -0.44 -5.56
CA ILE A 59 -0.21 -1.88 -5.78
C ILE A 59 -1.47 -2.07 -6.64
N LEU A 60 -2.59 -1.41 -6.30
CA LEU A 60 -3.85 -1.58 -7.03
C LEU A 60 -3.76 -1.02 -8.46
N ARG A 61 -3.05 0.10 -8.67
CA ARG A 61 -2.78 0.63 -10.01
C ARG A 61 -1.98 -0.33 -10.89
N ALA A 62 -1.04 -1.07 -10.29
CA ALA A 62 -0.20 -2.01 -11.02
C ALA A 62 -0.87 -3.38 -11.26
N ASN A 63 -1.95 -3.70 -10.55
CA ASN A 63 -2.57 -5.02 -10.53
C ASN A 63 -4.10 -4.91 -10.55
N GLU A 64 -4.67 -4.72 -11.75
CA GLU A 64 -6.12 -4.53 -11.95
C GLU A 64 -6.97 -5.77 -11.61
N ASN A 65 -6.36 -6.93 -11.39
CA ASN A 65 -7.05 -8.18 -11.07
C ASN A 65 -7.27 -8.40 -9.56
N ILE A 66 -6.74 -7.53 -8.69
CA ILE A 66 -6.97 -7.66 -7.25
C ILE A 66 -8.45 -7.42 -6.95
N GLN A 67 -9.06 -8.36 -6.22
CA GLN A 67 -10.48 -8.30 -5.86
C GLN A 67 -10.70 -8.39 -4.34
N LEU A 68 -9.73 -8.92 -3.60
CA LEU A 68 -9.85 -9.17 -2.17
C LEU A 68 -8.69 -8.53 -1.41
N LEU A 69 -9.02 -7.71 -0.42
CA LEU A 69 -8.10 -7.22 0.60
C LEU A 69 -8.29 -8.01 1.89
N GLU A 70 -7.31 -8.83 2.26
CA GLU A 70 -7.27 -9.52 3.54
C GLU A 70 -6.56 -8.67 4.60
N LEU A 71 -7.18 -8.53 5.78
CA LEU A 71 -6.78 -7.59 6.82
C LEU A 71 -6.32 -8.30 8.08
N ASN A 72 -5.16 -7.87 8.61
CA ASN A 72 -4.68 -8.21 9.94
C ASN A 72 -3.95 -7.01 10.60
N SER A 73 -4.63 -6.27 11.47
CA SER A 73 -4.07 -5.06 12.09
C SER A 73 -4.76 -4.69 13.41
N SER A 74 -3.97 -4.19 14.37
CA SER A 74 -4.46 -3.56 15.61
C SER A 74 -4.97 -2.11 15.41
N GLY A 75 -4.85 -1.56 14.19
CA GLY A 75 -5.21 -0.19 13.85
C GLY A 75 -3.99 0.73 13.68
N GLY A 76 -4.18 2.02 13.91
CA GLY A 76 -3.17 3.06 13.71
C GLY A 76 -3.80 4.42 13.45
N ASP A 77 -3.21 5.17 12.52
CA ASP A 77 -3.69 6.50 12.13
C ASP A 77 -5.11 6.43 11.53
N LEU A 78 -6.05 7.16 12.15
CA LEU A 78 -7.46 7.16 11.74
C LEU A 78 -7.66 7.81 10.37
N GLU A 79 -6.92 8.86 10.03
CA GLU A 79 -7.09 9.56 8.76
C GLU A 79 -6.54 8.70 7.62
N ALA A 80 -5.36 8.12 7.80
CA ALA A 80 -4.82 7.15 6.84
C ALA A 80 -5.78 5.98 6.60
N ALA A 81 -6.38 5.42 7.67
CA ALA A 81 -7.35 4.35 7.55
C ALA A 81 -8.63 4.77 6.80
N MET A 82 -9.14 5.99 7.00
CA MET A 82 -10.26 6.52 6.22
C MET A 82 -9.92 6.63 4.74
N TYR A 83 -8.72 7.11 4.41
CA TYR A 83 -8.27 7.19 3.02
C TYR A 83 -8.06 5.80 2.39
N MET A 84 -7.59 4.82 3.17
CA MET A 84 -7.55 3.42 2.72
C MET A 84 -8.94 2.87 2.47
N ALA A 85 -9.93 3.21 3.31
CA ALA A 85 -11.32 2.83 3.09
C ALA A 85 -11.89 3.46 1.81
N ASP A 86 -11.59 4.73 1.52
CA ASP A 86 -11.98 5.38 0.26
C ASP A 86 -11.39 4.64 -0.96
N ILE A 87 -10.13 4.22 -0.89
CA ILE A 87 -9.51 3.41 -1.96
C ILE A 87 -10.21 2.05 -2.11
N VAL A 88 -10.50 1.37 -1.00
CA VAL A 88 -11.22 0.08 -1.02
C VAL A 88 -12.59 0.25 -1.69
N ILE A 89 -13.30 1.34 -1.41
CA ILE A 89 -14.58 1.68 -2.03
C ILE A 89 -14.41 1.98 -3.53
N ASP A 90 -13.44 2.82 -3.90
CA ASP A 90 -13.20 3.26 -5.28
C ASP A 90 -12.80 2.10 -6.21
N TYR A 91 -12.08 1.10 -5.68
CA TYR A 91 -11.70 -0.13 -6.39
C TYR A 91 -12.71 -1.27 -6.20
N GLU A 92 -13.82 -1.03 -5.49
CA GLU A 92 -14.89 -1.98 -5.23
C GLU A 92 -14.41 -3.31 -4.59
N LEU A 93 -13.32 -3.27 -3.82
CA LEU A 93 -12.69 -4.48 -3.27
C LEU A 93 -13.61 -5.18 -2.25
N ASP A 94 -13.55 -6.51 -2.22
CA ASP A 94 -14.00 -7.28 -1.08
C ASP A 94 -12.98 -7.18 0.06
N THR A 95 -13.44 -7.30 1.30
CA THR A 95 -12.58 -7.33 2.48
C THR A 95 -12.81 -8.60 3.31
N ASN A 96 -11.72 -9.21 3.77
CA ASN A 96 -11.74 -10.35 4.68
C ASN A 96 -10.85 -10.06 5.88
N VAL A 97 -11.27 -10.40 7.10
CA VAL A 97 -10.39 -10.36 8.27
C VAL A 97 -9.80 -11.75 8.48
N ASN A 98 -8.47 -11.84 8.53
CA ASN A 98 -7.76 -13.07 8.89
C ASN A 98 -6.71 -12.76 9.95
N GLY A 99 -7.11 -12.89 11.22
CA GLY A 99 -6.35 -12.40 12.37
C GLY A 99 -7.19 -11.43 13.17
N THR A 100 -6.72 -10.19 13.33
CA THR A 100 -7.48 -9.13 14.01
C THR A 100 -7.71 -7.92 13.11
N CYS A 101 -8.77 -7.16 13.36
CA CYS A 101 -8.99 -5.88 12.72
C CYS A 101 -9.61 -4.93 13.75
N ASP A 102 -8.75 -4.32 14.55
CA ASP A 102 -9.14 -3.48 15.68
C ASP A 102 -8.99 -1.98 15.36
N SER A 103 -9.67 -1.14 16.14
CA SER A 103 -9.51 0.31 16.08
C SER A 103 -9.68 0.85 14.65
N ALA A 104 -8.72 1.61 14.13
CA ALA A 104 -8.75 2.20 12.79
C ALA A 104 -8.86 1.16 11.65
N CYS A 105 -8.41 -0.09 11.83
CA CYS A 105 -8.55 -1.14 10.81
C CYS A 105 -10.02 -1.37 10.43
N THR A 106 -10.93 -1.25 11.41
CA THR A 106 -12.36 -1.44 11.18
C THR A 106 -12.92 -0.50 10.12
N LEU A 107 -12.33 0.68 9.93
CA LEU A 107 -12.73 1.63 8.89
C LEU A 107 -12.42 1.07 7.49
N ILE A 108 -11.22 0.49 7.31
CA ILE A 108 -10.79 -0.15 6.06
C ILE A 108 -11.71 -1.34 5.75
N PHE A 109 -11.93 -2.21 6.74
CA PHE A 109 -12.83 -3.35 6.61
C PHE A 109 -14.25 -2.93 6.20
N LEU A 110 -14.78 -1.85 6.79
CA LEU A 110 -16.12 -1.39 6.48
C LEU A 110 -16.27 -0.83 5.06
N GLY A 111 -15.18 -0.47 4.38
CA GLY A 111 -15.17 -0.02 3.00
C GLY A 111 -15.44 -1.11 1.96
N GLY A 112 -15.30 -2.40 2.32
CA GLY A 112 -15.42 -3.49 1.35
C GLY A 112 -16.84 -3.74 0.82
N THR A 113 -16.96 -4.08 -0.46
CA THR A 113 -18.22 -4.45 -1.12
C THR A 113 -18.88 -5.65 -0.44
N LYS A 114 -18.10 -6.72 -0.25
CA LYS A 114 -18.41 -7.84 0.65
C LYS A 114 -17.42 -7.87 1.80
N ARG A 115 -17.91 -8.27 2.98
CA ARG A 115 -17.18 -8.30 4.24
C ARG A 115 -17.27 -9.69 4.87
N THR A 116 -16.13 -10.32 5.13
CA THR A 116 -16.04 -11.63 5.79
C THR A 116 -15.03 -11.64 6.93
N ILE A 117 -15.20 -12.57 7.85
CA ILE A 117 -14.35 -12.85 9.03
C ILE A 117 -14.22 -14.37 9.13
#